data_AF-A0AAE3C7Q6-F1
#
_entry.id   AF-A0AAE3C7Q6-F1
#
_cell.length_a   1.000
_cell.length_b   1.000
_cell.length_c   1.000
_cell.angle_alpha   90.00
_cell.angle_beta   90.00
_cell.angle_gamma   90.00
#
_symmetry.space_group_name_H-M   'P 1'
#
loop_
_entity.id
_entity.type
_entity.pdbx_description
1 polymer ?
#
loop_
_entity_poly.entity_id
_entity_poly.type
_entity_poly.pdbx_seq_one_letter_code
_entity_poly.pdbx_strand_id
1 'polypeptide(L)' 'PMRKGVHGPVRKRILIGSKPGYHPPYKGQRRMKMVRGDTISEDIAQVNLKIVKKGAKEIFEG' A
#
# COMPACT_ATOMS: atom_id res chain seq x y z
N PRO A 1 -0.20 -4.97 3.82
CA PRO A 1 -0.49 -3.71 3.07
C PRO A 1 -0.31 -3.92 1.57
N MET A 2 -0.88 -3.03 0.75
CA MET A 2 -0.61 -2.97 -0.68
C MET A 2 0.81 -2.45 -0.95
N ARG A 3 1.51 -3.08 -1.89
CA ARG A 3 2.90 -2.76 -2.23
C ARG A 3 3.00 -2.43 -3.72
N LYS A 4 3.40 -1.20 -4.03
CA LYS A 4 3.70 -0.77 -5.41
C LYS A 4 4.85 -1.63 -5.98
N GLY A 5 4.68 -2.14 -7.20
CA GLY A 5 5.65 -3.01 -7.89
C GLY A 5 5.41 -4.52 -7.70
N VAL A 6 4.35 -4.92 -6.99
CA VAL A 6 3.86 -6.30 -6.98
C VAL A 6 2.57 -6.31 -7.80
N HIS A 7 2.63 -6.80 -9.03
CA HIS A 7 1.50 -6.72 -9.94
C HIS A 7 0.37 -7.69 -9.63
N GLY A 8 -0.86 -7.21 -9.85
CA GLY A 8 -2.08 -8.00 -9.82
C GLY A 8 -2.80 -8.03 -8.46
N PRO A 9 -4.05 -8.50 -8.43
CA PRO A 9 -4.86 -8.63 -7.21
C PRO A 9 -4.46 -9.90 -6.43
N VAL A 10 -3.18 -10.02 -6.08
CA VAL A 10 -2.60 -11.23 -5.48
C VAL A 10 -2.00 -10.96 -4.10
N ARG A 11 -1.90 -12.02 -3.29
CA ARG A 11 -1.09 -12.04 -2.06
C ARG A 11 0.17 -12.85 -2.32
N LYS A 12 1.35 -12.24 -2.15
CA LYS A 12 2.63 -12.89 -2.44
C LYS A 12 3.62 -12.69 -1.29
N ARG A 13 4.43 -13.72 -1.02
CA ARG A 13 5.57 -13.64 -0.10
C ARG A 13 6.79 -13.13 -0.87
N ILE A 14 7.34 -12.00 -0.47
CA ILE A 14 8.53 -11.42 -1.13
C ILE A 14 9.56 -10.95 -0.11
N LEU A 15 10.82 -10.86 -0.52
CA LEU A 15 11.92 -10.37 0.32
C LEU A 15 11.95 -8.85 0.34
N ILE A 16 11.59 -8.26 1.49
CA ILE A 16 11.43 -6.81 1.66
C ILE A 16 12.51 -6.25 2.57
N GLY A 17 13.13 -5.13 2.16
CA GLY A 17 14.08 -4.36 2.98
C GLY A 17 13.63 -2.92 3.28
N SER A 18 12.41 -2.52 2.91
CA SER A 18 11.96 -1.13 3.02
C SER A 18 10.44 -1.03 3.22
N LYS A 19 9.98 0.14 3.66
CA LYS A 19 8.55 0.47 3.69
C LYS A 19 7.99 0.56 2.25
N PRO A 20 6.69 0.33 2.02
CA PRO A 20 5.66 -0.11 2.97
C PRO A 20 5.65 -1.65 3.14
N GLY A 21 5.25 -2.12 4.34
CA GLY A 21 5.16 -3.55 4.67
C GLY A 21 6.30 -4.09 5.52
N TYR A 22 7.45 -3.42 5.56
CA TYR A 22 8.51 -3.71 6.51
C TYR A 22 9.26 -2.43 6.91
N HIS A 23 9.47 -2.23 8.20
CA HIS A 23 10.37 -1.20 8.71
C HIS A 23 11.57 -1.93 9.33
N PRO A 24 12.71 -2.03 8.63
CA PRO A 24 13.87 -2.74 9.17
C PRO A 24 14.46 -1.93 10.35
N PRO A 25 14.75 -2.58 11.50
CA PRO A 25 15.46 -1.94 12.61
C PRO A 25 16.93 -1.62 12.29
N TYR A 26 17.56 -2.37 11.38
CA TYR A 26 18.97 -2.22 11.03
C TYR A 26 19.16 -2.04 9.52
N LYS A 27 20.19 -1.27 9.14
CA LYS A 27 20.54 -1.04 7.73
C LYS A 27 20.90 -2.36 7.05
N GLY A 28 20.36 -2.57 5.85
CA GLY A 28 20.60 -3.77 5.05
C GLY A 28 19.77 -5.00 5.45
N GLN A 29 19.02 -4.94 6.56
CA GLN A 29 18.19 -6.07 6.96
C GLN A 29 16.98 -6.23 6.02
N ARG A 30 16.78 -7.46 5.55
CA ARG A 30 15.64 -7.84 4.71
C ARG A 30 14.89 -9.00 5.35
N ARG A 31 13.57 -9.06 5.16
CA ARG A 31 12.73 -10.16 5.65
C ARG A 31 11.68 -10.54 4.62
N MET A 32 11.43 -11.84 4.48
CA MET A 32 10.29 -12.31 3.69
C MET A 32 8.98 -12.02 4.41
N LYS A 33 8.11 -11.23 3.79
CA LYS A 33 6.77 -10.91 4.30
C LYS A 33 5.73 -11.08 3.21
N MET A 34 4.52 -11.43 3.65
CA MET A 34 3.33 -11.44 2.79
C MET A 34 2.86 -10.01 2.55
N VAL A 35 2.66 -9.65 1.28
CA VAL A 35 2.09 -8.37 0.87
C VAL A 35 1.00 -8.57 -0.17
N ARG A 36 0.12 -7.57 -0.29
CA ARG A 36 -0.89 -7.49 -1.34
C ARG A 36 -0.29 -6.74 -2.53
N GLY A 37 -0.66 -7.13 -3.74
CA GLY A 37 -0.29 -6.43 -4.96
C GLY A 37 -0.85 -5.01 -5.06
N ASP A 38 -0.52 -4.35 -6.16
CA ASP A 38 -0.86 -2.95 -6.44
C ASP A 38 -2.23 -2.75 -7.08
N THR A 39 -2.85 -3.83 -7.57
CA THR A 39 -4.16 -3.77 -8.23
C THR A 39 -5.28 -3.81 -7.19
N ILE A 40 -6.25 -2.90 -7.31
CA ILE A 40 -7.41 -2.82 -6.42
C ILE A 40 -8.41 -3.92 -6.79
N SER A 41 -8.95 -4.61 -5.76
CA SER A 41 -9.94 -5.67 -5.87
C SER A 41 -10.89 -5.64 -4.67
N GLU A 42 -11.99 -6.38 -4.77
CA GLU A 42 -13.08 -6.38 -3.77
C GLU A 42 -12.66 -6.86 -2.37
N ASP A 43 -11.56 -7.60 -2.25
CA ASP A 43 -11.05 -8.08 -0.97
C ASP A 43 -10.25 -7.02 -0.18
N ILE A 44 -10.20 -5.77 -0.66
CA ILE A 44 -9.50 -4.67 0.00
C ILE A 44 -10.44 -3.96 0.98
N ALA A 45 -10.06 -3.97 2.26
CA ALA A 45 -10.84 -3.34 3.32
C ALA A 45 -10.82 -1.80 3.28
N GLN A 46 -9.72 -1.18 2.83
CA GLN A 46 -9.57 0.28 2.79
C GLN A 46 -8.65 0.69 1.64
N VAL A 47 -8.99 1.80 0.99
CA VAL A 47 -8.15 2.46 -0.01
C VAL A 47 -7.73 3.84 0.52
N ASN A 48 -6.43 4.10 0.55
CA ASN A 48 -5.92 5.41 0.91
C ASN A 48 -5.96 6.34 -0.32
N LEU A 49 -6.64 7.48 -0.19
CA LEU A 49 -6.82 8.46 -1.26
C LEU A 49 -6.17 9.79 -0.87
N LYS A 50 -5.73 10.55 -1.87
CA LYS A 50 -5.26 11.94 -1.72
C LYS A 50 -6.04 12.83 -2.69
N ILE A 51 -6.63 13.90 -2.17
CA ILE A 51 -7.34 14.89 -2.98
C ILE A 51 -6.30 15.72 -3.75
N VAL A 52 -6.36 15.70 -5.08
CA VAL A 52 -5.43 16.45 -5.95
C VAL A 52 -6.08 17.73 -6.50
N LYS A 53 -7.41 17.74 -6.62
CA LYS A 53 -8.21 18.88 -7.09
C LYS A 53 -9.49 18.96 -6.27
N LYS A 54 -9.92 20.19 -5.96
CA LYS A 54 -11.23 20.43 -5.33
C LYS A 54 -12.36 20.21 -6.33
N GLY A 55 -13.46 19.63 -5.87
CA GLY A 55 -14.69 19.48 -6.63
C GLY A 55 -15.60 20.71 -6.50
N ALA A 56 -16.78 20.66 -7.10
CA ALA A 56 -17.76 21.74 -7.04
C ALA A 56 -18.34 21.98 -5.63
N LYS A 57 -18.31 20.96 -4.76
CA LYS A 57 -18.77 21.04 -3.37
C LYS A 57 -17.58 20.86 -2.43
N GLU A 58 -17.54 21.65 -1.36
CA GLU A 58 -16.58 21.45 -0.27
C GLU A 58 -16.86 20.10 0.42
N ILE A 59 -15.79 19.40 0.77
CA ILE A 59 -15.84 18.03 1.31
C ILE A 59 -15.82 18.03 2.85
N PHE A 60 -15.29 19.10 3.44
CA PHE A 60 -15.26 19.30 4.89
C PHE A 60 -16.20 20.45 5.22
N GLU A 61 -17.18 20.19 6.08
CA GLU A 61 -17.92 21.25 6.75
C GLU A 61 -17.02 21.77 7.87
N GLY A 62 -16.70 23.06 7.82
CA GLY A 62 -15.96 23.75 8.88
C GLY A 62 -16.85 24.08 10.06
#